data_AF-A0A7W0Q5K3-F1
#
_entry.id   AF-A0A7W0Q5K3-F1
#
_cell.length_a   1.000
_cell.length_b   1.000
_cell.length_c   1.000
_cell.angle_alpha   90.00
_cell.angle_beta   90.00
_cell.angle_gamma   90.00
#
_symmetry.space_group_name_H-M   'P 1'
#
loop_
_entity.id
_entity.type
_entity.pdbx_description
1 polymer ?
#
loop_
_entity_poly.entity_id
_entity_poly.type
_entity_poly.pdbx_seq_one_letter_code
_entity_poly.pdbx_strand_id
1 'polypeptide(L)'
;MRTFVKLAVGLLAVWLVALVILGYAFAGRTGSRVADRLGESLQATSTIGDTTLGLVRGKLVLERLALRRDDLVGNLALDIGEVTCDLPPLGLALVDRECSELVVDHMRLTVSAAALFRLERPKRKPFHAGHVVIDDAELEFSPSAFLPGLGRMKIRIEHAEAGPTTFRTPLSWLFALEKLQASIELPAGFTLRLTYAEGKLRASGSLFGSTPVEVPFTIPVASTAADAKGELHELAAMARAAAEQLVAQRAADWLRSKIP
;
A
#
# COMPACT_ATOMS: atom_id res chain seq x y z
N MET A 1 40.46 21.01 32.74
CA MET A 1 39.04 20.54 32.67
C MET A 1 38.09 21.53 31.99
N ARG A 2 37.97 22.80 32.42
CA ARG A 2 37.00 23.77 31.83
C ARG A 2 37.13 24.01 30.32
N THR A 3 38.35 24.01 29.76
CA THR A 3 38.58 24.23 28.33
C THR A 3 38.20 23.02 27.46
N PHE A 4 38.42 21.82 27.99
CA PHE A 4 38.10 20.56 27.31
C PHE A 4 36.57 20.36 27.19
N VAL A 5 35.83 20.71 28.23
CA VAL A 5 34.35 20.71 28.21
C VAL A 5 33.81 21.71 27.19
N LYS A 6 34.39 22.91 27.09
CA LYS A 6 33.99 23.90 26.08
C LYS A 6 34.27 23.43 24.65
N LEU A 7 35.41 22.77 24.41
CA LEU A 7 35.75 22.20 23.11
C LEU A 7 34.83 21.04 22.74
N ALA A 8 34.53 20.14 23.69
CA ALA A 8 33.61 19.02 23.46
C ALA A 8 32.17 19.50 23.15
N VAL A 9 31.68 20.50 23.90
CA VAL A 9 30.36 21.10 23.65
C VAL A 9 30.32 21.83 22.30
N GLY A 10 31.39 22.55 21.95
CA GLY A 10 31.50 23.20 20.64
C GLY A 10 31.49 22.19 19.49
N LEU A 11 32.23 21.09 19.63
CA LEU A 11 32.31 20.04 18.62
C LEU A 11 30.96 19.31 18.46
N LEU A 12 30.25 19.06 19.57
CA LEU A 12 28.92 18.47 19.56
C LEU A 12 27.89 19.40 18.89
N ALA A 13 27.95 20.70 19.16
CA ALA A 13 27.09 21.68 18.51
C ALA A 13 27.35 21.77 17.00
N VAL A 14 28.62 21.79 16.58
CA VAL A 14 28.99 21.77 15.16
C VAL A 14 28.53 20.48 14.49
N TRP A 15 28.65 19.34 15.17
CA TRP A 15 28.17 18.06 14.67
C TRP A 15 26.64 18.02 14.53
N LEU A 16 25.89 18.52 15.51
CA LEU A 16 24.43 18.63 15.44
C LEU A 16 23.98 19.56 14.31
N VAL A 17 24.62 20.72 14.15
CA VAL A 17 24.34 21.66 13.06
C VAL A 17 24.63 21.02 11.70
N ALA A 18 25.76 20.30 11.57
CA ALA A 18 26.08 19.56 10.36
C ALA A 18 25.02 18.48 10.06
N LEU A 19 24.57 17.72 11.06
CA LEU A 19 23.51 16.73 10.88
C LEU A 19 22.17 17.36 10.46
N VAL A 20 21.81 18.52 10.99
CA VAL A 20 20.60 19.24 10.58
C VAL A 20 20.71 19.68 9.12
N ILE A 21 21.83 20.29 8.72
CA ILE A 21 22.06 20.75 7.34
C ILE A 21 22.08 19.56 6.37
N LEU A 22 22.77 18.47 6.72
CA LEU A 22 22.73 17.24 5.93
C LEU A 22 21.30 16.69 5.87
N GLY A 23 20.57 16.68 6.99
CA GLY A 23 19.19 16.20 7.06
C GLY A 23 18.30 16.89 6.03
N TYR A 24 18.32 18.23 5.98
CA TYR A 24 17.56 19.00 4.99
C TYR A 24 18.04 18.78 3.54
N ALA A 25 19.35 18.77 3.31
CA ALA A 25 19.91 18.61 1.96
C ALA A 25 19.66 17.20 1.38
N PHE A 26 19.70 16.17 2.22
CA PHE A 26 19.40 14.80 1.84
C PHE A 26 17.89 14.54 1.78
N ALA A 27 17.08 15.12 2.67
CA ALA A 27 15.61 15.00 2.63
C ALA A 27 15.06 15.46 1.27
N GLY A 28 15.47 16.62 0.76
CA GLY A 28 15.01 17.12 -0.54
C GLY A 28 15.40 16.22 -1.73
N ARG A 29 16.63 15.69 -1.75
CA ARG A 29 17.09 14.77 -2.81
C ARG A 29 16.48 13.38 -2.71
N THR A 30 16.26 12.88 -1.50
CA THR A 30 15.65 11.57 -1.25
C THR A 30 14.16 11.62 -1.52
N GLY A 31 13.46 12.68 -1.08
CA GLY A 31 12.06 12.95 -1.43
C GLY A 31 11.87 12.97 -2.94
N SER A 32 12.64 13.79 -3.67
CA SER A 32 12.57 13.83 -5.14
C SER A 32 12.86 12.46 -5.78
N ARG A 33 13.85 11.68 -5.31
CA ARG A 33 14.10 10.34 -5.85
C ARG A 33 12.98 9.34 -5.57
N VAL A 34 12.33 9.42 -4.40
CA VAL A 34 11.19 8.56 -4.06
C VAL A 34 9.97 8.98 -4.89
N ALA A 35 9.71 10.28 -5.03
CA ALA A 35 8.71 10.82 -5.95
C ALA A 35 8.94 10.35 -7.38
N ASP A 36 10.18 10.40 -7.88
CA ASP A 36 10.54 9.93 -9.21
C ASP A 36 10.35 8.43 -9.35
N ARG A 37 10.68 7.63 -8.32
CA ARG A 37 10.47 6.17 -8.33
C ARG A 37 8.98 5.82 -8.34
N LEU A 38 8.19 6.47 -7.49
CA LEU A 38 6.74 6.27 -7.43
C LEU A 38 6.07 6.76 -8.72
N GLY A 39 6.49 7.92 -9.22
CA GLY A 39 6.07 8.47 -10.51
C GLY A 39 6.42 7.58 -11.69
N GLU A 40 7.64 7.02 -11.75
CA GLU A 40 8.02 6.03 -12.75
C GLU A 40 7.18 4.74 -12.63
N SER A 41 6.94 4.26 -11.41
CA SER A 41 6.19 3.02 -11.17
C SER A 41 4.69 3.14 -11.51
N LEU A 42 4.12 4.34 -11.40
CA LEU A 42 2.71 4.63 -11.72
C LEU A 42 2.55 5.35 -13.06
N GLN A 43 3.66 5.66 -13.74
CA GLN A 43 3.74 6.55 -14.91
C GLN A 43 2.96 7.86 -14.69
N ALA A 44 3.11 8.44 -13.50
CA ALA A 44 2.38 9.59 -13.02
C ALA A 44 3.31 10.74 -12.66
N THR A 45 2.81 11.98 -12.78
CA THR A 45 3.51 13.14 -12.23
C THR A 45 3.36 13.12 -10.72
N SER A 46 4.48 13.20 -9.99
CA SER A 46 4.50 13.20 -8.53
C SER A 46 4.80 14.59 -7.97
N THR A 47 4.12 14.95 -6.90
CA THR A 47 4.38 16.14 -6.07
C THR A 47 4.45 15.70 -4.62
N ILE A 48 5.46 16.16 -3.89
CA ILE A 48 5.61 15.91 -2.46
C ILE A 48 5.51 17.25 -1.74
N GLY A 49 4.66 17.33 -0.73
CA GLY A 49 4.53 18.52 0.11
C GLY A 49 5.76 18.75 0.98
N ASP A 50 5.98 17.86 1.94
CA ASP A 50 7.12 17.93 2.87
C ASP A 50 7.84 16.59 2.99
N THR A 51 9.14 16.63 3.28
CA THR A 51 9.95 15.42 3.49
C THR A 51 10.85 15.63 4.71
N THR A 52 10.74 14.73 5.68
CA THR A 52 11.53 14.75 6.90
C THR A 52 12.43 13.51 6.93
N LEU A 53 13.74 13.70 7.13
CA LEU A 53 14.70 12.62 7.25
C LEU A 53 15.43 12.69 8.60
N GLY A 54 15.15 11.73 9.48
CA GLY A 54 15.85 11.56 10.75
C GLY A 54 17.13 10.75 10.57
N LEU A 55 18.25 11.40 10.22
CA LEU A 55 19.54 10.73 9.96
C LEU A 55 20.05 9.85 11.11
N VAL A 56 19.78 10.23 12.36
CA VAL A 56 20.24 9.48 13.54
C VAL A 56 19.35 8.28 13.85
N ARG A 57 18.04 8.39 13.55
CA ARG A 57 17.04 7.35 13.84
C ARG A 57 16.71 6.48 12.63
N GLY A 58 17.22 6.82 11.44
CA GLY A 58 16.89 6.12 10.21
C GLY A 58 15.46 6.34 9.71
N LYS A 59 14.69 7.30 10.24
CA LYS A 59 13.29 7.46 9.86
C LYS A 59 13.13 8.40 8.66
N LEU A 60 12.47 7.95 7.60
CA LEU A 60 12.03 8.78 6.48
C LEU A 60 10.51 8.99 6.60
N VAL A 61 10.07 10.24 6.61
CA VAL A 61 8.65 10.61 6.60
C VAL A 61 8.40 11.48 5.38
N LEU A 62 7.41 11.09 4.58
CA LEU A 62 6.93 11.83 3.42
C LEU A 62 5.50 12.26 3.72
N GLU A 63 5.25 13.56 3.74
CA GLU A 63 3.93 14.11 4.03
C GLU A 63 3.32 14.68 2.76
N ARG A 64 2.01 14.45 2.59
CA ARG A 64 1.20 14.98 1.49
C ARG A 64 1.79 14.61 0.12
N LEU A 65 1.99 13.31 -0.07
CA LEU A 65 2.42 12.78 -1.36
C LEU A 65 1.19 12.72 -2.28
N ALA A 66 1.23 13.47 -3.38
CA ALA A 66 0.22 13.42 -4.41
C ALA A 66 0.82 12.96 -5.74
N LEU A 67 0.20 11.98 -6.37
CA LEU A 67 0.51 11.52 -7.72
C LEU A 67 -0.71 11.67 -8.60
N ARG A 68 -0.49 12.20 -9.80
CA ARG A 68 -1.55 12.38 -10.78
C ARG A 68 -1.09 11.97 -12.17
N ARG A 69 -1.91 11.15 -12.81
CA ARG A 69 -1.77 10.77 -14.21
C ARG A 69 -3.11 10.99 -14.89
N ASP A 70 -3.12 11.93 -15.82
CA ASP A 70 -4.25 12.15 -16.72
C ASP A 70 -3.79 11.72 -18.13
N ASP A 71 -4.43 10.73 -18.71
CA ASP A 71 -4.17 10.30 -20.09
C ASP A 71 -5.47 10.07 -20.89
N LEU A 72 -5.33 9.72 -22.17
CA LEU A 72 -6.49 9.49 -23.05
C LEU A 72 -7.34 8.29 -22.63
N VAL A 73 -6.84 7.43 -21.74
CA VAL A 73 -7.47 6.20 -21.27
C VAL A 73 -8.17 6.42 -19.93
N GLY A 74 -7.74 7.42 -19.15
CA GLY A 74 -8.44 7.89 -17.94
C GLY A 74 -7.58 8.74 -17.01
N ASN A 75 -8.08 8.92 -15.79
CA ASN A 75 -7.41 9.64 -14.72
C ASN A 75 -7.08 8.69 -13.56
N LEU A 76 -5.86 8.80 -13.05
CA LEU A 76 -5.40 8.21 -11.81
C LEU A 76 -4.95 9.35 -10.89
N ALA A 77 -5.54 9.42 -9.71
CA ALA A 77 -5.13 10.33 -8.65
C ALA A 77 -4.85 9.51 -7.40
N LEU A 78 -3.66 9.66 -6.83
CA LEU A 78 -3.26 9.06 -5.57
C LEU A 78 -2.84 10.20 -4.64
N ASP A 79 -3.48 10.30 -3.50
CA ASP A 79 -3.13 11.22 -2.41
C ASP A 79 -2.79 10.37 -1.20
N ILE A 80 -1.67 10.64 -0.53
CA ILE A 80 -1.26 9.95 0.68
C ILE A 80 -0.89 11.01 1.71
N GLY A 81 -1.57 10.97 2.85
CA GLY A 81 -1.33 11.88 3.97
C GLY A 81 0.08 11.74 4.52
N GLU A 82 0.48 10.52 4.87
CA GLU A 82 1.82 10.22 5.38
C GLU A 82 2.33 8.86 4.87
N VAL A 83 3.61 8.83 4.47
CA VAL A 83 4.37 7.59 4.30
C VAL A 83 5.56 7.63 5.23
N THR A 84 5.58 6.72 6.19
CA THR A 84 6.71 6.51 7.09
C THR A 84 7.48 5.27 6.65
N CYS A 85 8.81 5.38 6.59
CA CYS A 85 9.70 4.27 6.33
C CYS A 85 10.86 4.27 7.32
N ASP A 86 10.98 3.19 8.08
CA ASP A 86 12.09 3.01 9.02
C ASP A 86 13.27 2.34 8.30
N LEU A 87 14.38 3.07 8.20
CA LEU A 87 15.62 2.65 7.56
C LEU A 87 16.62 2.17 8.63
N PRO A 88 17.45 1.17 8.31
CA PRO A 88 18.50 0.72 9.23
C PRO A 88 19.52 1.85 9.54
N PRO A 89 20.03 1.93 10.78
CA PRO A 89 20.93 3.00 11.21
C PRO A 89 22.31 2.92 10.54
N LEU A 90 22.49 3.77 9.53
CA LEU A 90 23.70 4.39 8.99
C LEU A 90 24.83 3.55 8.37
N GLY A 91 25.10 3.91 7.11
CA GLY A 91 26.45 3.99 6.56
C GLY A 91 26.45 4.44 5.10
N LEU A 92 26.44 5.77 4.83
CA LEU A 92 26.68 6.49 3.54
C LEU A 92 26.04 5.99 2.22
N ALA A 93 25.39 4.83 2.21
CA ALA A 93 24.71 4.17 1.11
C ALA A 93 23.19 4.22 1.33
N LEU A 94 22.71 5.36 1.82
CA LEU A 94 21.31 5.70 2.19
C LEU A 94 20.30 5.63 1.02
N VAL A 95 20.64 4.98 -0.09
CA VAL A 95 19.94 5.13 -1.36
C VAL A 95 19.50 3.80 -1.97
N ASP A 96 19.95 2.64 -1.47
CA ASP A 96 19.72 1.40 -2.21
C ASP A 96 19.54 0.11 -1.39
N ARG A 97 18.56 0.07 -0.47
CA ARG A 97 17.51 -0.99 -0.38
C ARG A 97 17.06 -1.24 1.06
N GLU A 98 15.81 -1.64 1.16
CA GLU A 98 15.13 -2.22 2.33
C GLU A 98 14.64 -1.21 3.38
N CYS A 99 13.34 -0.96 3.33
CA CYS A 99 12.57 -0.38 4.43
C CYS A 99 12.28 -1.48 5.44
N SER A 100 12.62 -1.30 6.71
CA SER A 100 12.30 -2.32 7.72
C SER A 100 10.80 -2.38 7.97
N GLU A 101 10.18 -1.23 8.14
CA GLU A 101 8.73 -1.06 8.32
C GLU A 101 8.27 0.10 7.43
N LEU A 102 7.29 -0.18 6.58
CA LEU A 102 6.61 0.79 5.72
C LEU A 102 5.20 1.01 6.27
N VAL A 103 4.92 2.22 6.73
CA VAL A 103 3.58 2.64 7.16
C VAL A 103 3.02 3.63 6.14
N VAL A 104 1.83 3.36 5.63
CA VAL A 104 1.10 4.24 4.73
C VAL A 104 -0.19 4.65 5.42
N ASP A 105 -0.34 5.95 5.67
CA ASP A 105 -1.46 6.50 6.41
C ASP A 105 -2.28 7.48 5.55
N HIS A 106 -3.61 7.38 5.66
CA HIS A 106 -4.59 8.24 4.98
C HIS A 106 -4.38 8.26 3.46
N MET A 107 -4.44 7.07 2.83
CA MET A 107 -4.31 6.93 1.38
C MET A 107 -5.66 7.14 0.70
N ARG A 108 -5.70 7.90 -0.41
CA ARG A 108 -6.83 7.98 -1.32
C ARG A 108 -6.39 7.73 -2.75
N LEU A 109 -6.86 6.64 -3.34
CA LEU A 109 -6.63 6.29 -4.73
C LEU A 109 -7.94 6.38 -5.51
N THR A 110 -8.01 7.22 -6.53
CA THR A 110 -9.12 7.27 -7.48
C THR A 110 -8.63 6.83 -8.86
N VAL A 111 -9.27 5.82 -9.44
CA VAL A 111 -8.93 5.30 -10.76
C VAL A 111 -10.18 5.23 -11.63
N SER A 112 -10.13 5.88 -12.79
CA SER A 112 -11.26 5.89 -13.73
C SER A 112 -11.23 4.77 -14.76
N ALA A 113 -10.11 4.08 -14.95
CA ALA A 113 -9.99 2.96 -15.90
C ALA A 113 -8.90 1.97 -15.50
N ALA A 114 -9.19 0.66 -15.56
CA ALA A 114 -8.23 -0.39 -15.24
C ALA A 114 -7.02 -0.43 -16.20
N ALA A 115 -7.17 0.11 -17.41
CA ALA A 115 -6.07 0.21 -18.38
C ALA A 115 -4.94 1.16 -17.92
N LEU A 116 -5.15 1.96 -16.88
CA LEU A 116 -4.11 2.75 -16.20
C LEU A 116 -3.15 1.89 -15.37
N PHE A 117 -3.54 0.65 -15.04
CA PHE A 117 -2.64 -0.35 -14.43
C PHE A 117 -1.83 -1.14 -15.47
N ARG A 118 -1.85 -0.75 -16.75
CA ARG A 118 -0.88 -1.26 -17.74
C ARG A 118 0.49 -0.65 -17.44
N LEU A 119 1.16 -1.24 -16.46
CA LEU A 119 2.49 -0.84 -16.02
C LEU A 119 3.53 -1.39 -17.00
N GLU A 120 4.32 -0.51 -17.62
CA GLU A 120 5.57 -0.93 -18.25
C GLU A 120 6.55 -1.42 -17.17
N ARG A 121 7.48 -2.30 -17.56
CA ARG A 121 8.47 -2.84 -16.62
C ARG A 121 9.31 -1.67 -16.05
N PRO A 122 9.33 -1.45 -14.73
CA PRO A 122 10.09 -0.36 -14.16
C PRO A 122 11.58 -0.54 -14.50
N LYS A 123 12.25 0.55 -14.91
CA LYS A 123 13.68 0.53 -15.23
C LYS A 123 14.54 0.34 -13.98
N ARG A 124 14.00 0.66 -12.81
CA ARG A 124 14.67 0.58 -11.50
C ARG A 124 14.31 -0.73 -10.79
N LYS A 125 15.20 -1.21 -9.93
CA LYS A 125 14.99 -2.43 -9.15
C LYS A 125 13.76 -2.29 -8.23
N PRO A 126 13.00 -3.38 -7.98
CA PRO A 126 11.90 -3.38 -7.02
C PRO A 126 12.32 -2.87 -5.65
N PHE A 127 11.36 -2.26 -4.95
CA PHE A 127 11.53 -1.82 -3.57
C PHE A 127 11.17 -2.96 -2.62
N HIS A 128 11.84 -3.02 -1.47
CA HIS A 128 11.64 -4.07 -0.47
C HIS A 128 11.21 -3.42 0.86
N ALA A 129 10.18 -3.99 1.49
CA ALA A 129 9.79 -3.68 2.85
C ALA A 129 9.77 -4.95 3.71
N GLY A 130 10.28 -4.89 4.95
CA GLY A 130 10.25 -6.00 5.90
C GLY A 130 8.86 -6.21 6.51
N HIS A 131 8.12 -5.13 6.74
CA HIS A 131 6.75 -5.13 7.21
C HIS A 131 6.00 -3.95 6.56
N VAL A 132 4.72 -4.15 6.27
CA VAL A 132 3.87 -3.13 5.63
C VAL A 132 2.59 -2.96 6.43
N VAL A 133 2.30 -1.73 6.84
CA VAL A 133 1.07 -1.34 7.51
C VAL A 133 0.35 -0.29 6.66
N ILE A 134 -0.94 -0.49 6.42
CA ILE A 134 -1.78 0.46 5.70
C ILE A 134 -2.96 0.83 6.61
N ASP A 135 -3.04 2.11 6.95
CA ASP A 135 -4.08 2.66 7.80
C ASP A 135 -4.92 3.69 7.03
N ASP A 136 -6.24 3.61 7.21
CA ASP A 136 -7.24 4.50 6.60
C ASP A 136 -7.01 4.74 5.09
N ALA A 137 -7.09 3.67 4.30
CA ALA A 137 -6.97 3.75 2.85
C ALA A 137 -8.33 3.70 2.16
N GLU A 138 -8.53 4.53 1.15
CA GLU A 138 -9.74 4.61 0.33
C GLU A 138 -9.37 4.44 -1.15
N LEU A 139 -9.98 3.47 -1.81
CA LEU A 139 -9.79 3.18 -3.22
C LEU A 139 -11.14 3.30 -3.94
N GLU A 140 -11.26 4.27 -4.83
CA GLU A 140 -12.44 4.47 -5.65
C GLU A 140 -12.16 4.05 -7.09
N PHE A 141 -12.93 3.08 -7.56
CA PHE A 141 -12.85 2.59 -8.93
C PHE A 141 -14.15 2.95 -9.66
N SER A 142 -14.00 3.55 -10.84
CA SER A 142 -15.13 3.75 -11.76
C SER A 142 -14.95 2.78 -12.95
N PRO A 143 -15.47 1.54 -12.86
CA PRO A 143 -15.16 0.44 -13.78
C PRO A 143 -15.86 0.54 -15.14
N SER A 144 -16.28 1.74 -15.59
CA SER A 144 -17.00 1.93 -16.85
C SER A 144 -16.26 1.39 -18.09
N ALA A 145 -14.96 1.13 -17.99
CA ALA A 145 -14.15 0.48 -19.03
C ALA A 145 -14.04 -1.06 -18.95
N PHE A 146 -14.42 -1.71 -17.83
CA PHE A 146 -14.15 -3.13 -17.59
C PHE A 146 -15.41 -4.01 -17.62
N LEU A 147 -16.54 -3.50 -17.14
CA LEU A 147 -17.82 -4.21 -17.11
C LEU A 147 -18.95 -3.20 -17.35
N PRO A 148 -19.48 -3.09 -18.59
CA PRO A 148 -20.60 -2.18 -18.86
C PRO A 148 -21.78 -2.54 -17.94
N GLY A 149 -22.13 -1.63 -17.03
CA GLY A 149 -23.23 -1.80 -16.07
C GLY A 149 -22.82 -1.85 -14.60
N LEU A 150 -21.54 -2.04 -14.25
CA LEU A 150 -21.10 -1.86 -12.87
C LEU A 150 -20.81 -0.37 -12.61
N GLY A 151 -21.57 0.21 -11.70
CA GLY A 151 -21.33 1.58 -11.21
C GLY A 151 -20.02 1.71 -10.43
N ARG A 152 -19.86 2.85 -9.78
CA ARG A 152 -18.72 3.15 -8.89
C ARG A 152 -18.60 2.09 -7.78
N MET A 153 -17.38 1.63 -7.55
CA MET A 153 -17.01 0.77 -6.43
C MET A 153 -16.07 1.54 -5.52
N LYS A 154 -16.30 1.45 -4.22
CA LYS A 154 -15.47 2.10 -3.21
C LYS A 154 -14.97 1.05 -2.23
N ILE A 155 -13.67 0.94 -2.06
CA ILE A 155 -13.03 0.06 -1.08
C ILE A 155 -12.42 0.97 -0.03
N ARG A 156 -12.78 0.77 1.24
CA ARG A 156 -12.12 1.40 2.38
C ARG A 156 -11.38 0.30 3.12
N ILE A 157 -10.08 0.43 3.29
CA ILE A 157 -9.26 -0.42 4.12
C ILE A 157 -9.07 0.36 5.41
N GLU A 158 -9.72 -0.10 6.48
CA GLU A 158 -9.54 0.53 7.79
C GLU A 158 -8.13 0.24 8.32
N HIS A 159 -7.65 -0.99 8.12
CA HIS A 159 -6.32 -1.43 8.55
C HIS A 159 -5.87 -2.67 7.76
N ALA A 160 -4.61 -2.72 7.37
CA ALA A 160 -3.99 -3.92 6.82
C ALA A 160 -2.54 -4.08 7.28
N GLU A 161 -2.14 -5.32 7.56
CA GLU A 161 -0.76 -5.70 7.86
C GLU A 161 -0.30 -6.75 6.85
N ALA A 162 0.90 -6.59 6.33
CA ALA A 162 1.57 -7.58 5.51
C ALA A 162 3.02 -7.79 5.95
N GLY A 163 3.48 -9.02 5.81
CA GLY A 163 4.86 -9.41 6.07
C GLY A 163 5.84 -8.91 5.01
N PRO A 164 7.05 -9.50 4.95
CA PRO A 164 8.10 -9.08 4.03
C PRO A 164 7.63 -9.08 2.57
N THR A 165 7.67 -7.89 1.96
CA THR A 165 7.10 -7.64 0.63
C THR A 165 8.14 -7.06 -0.31
N THR A 166 8.21 -7.64 -1.52
CA THR A 166 8.93 -7.05 -2.64
C THR A 166 7.93 -6.38 -3.57
N PHE A 167 7.91 -5.05 -3.59
CA PHE A 167 6.99 -4.24 -4.39
C PHE A 167 7.43 -4.25 -5.86
N ARG A 168 6.83 -5.15 -6.63
CA ARG A 168 6.89 -5.16 -8.09
C ARG A 168 5.74 -4.34 -8.67
N THR A 169 4.62 -4.31 -7.97
CA THR A 169 3.49 -3.40 -8.17
C THR A 169 3.08 -2.79 -6.83
N PRO A 170 2.24 -1.73 -6.82
CA PRO A 170 1.65 -1.20 -5.59
C PRO A 170 0.77 -2.21 -4.81
N LEU A 171 0.40 -3.35 -5.42
CA LEU A 171 -0.48 -4.36 -4.82
C LEU A 171 0.28 -5.61 -4.35
N SER A 172 1.61 -5.66 -4.48
CA SER A 172 2.40 -6.87 -4.13
C SER A 172 2.28 -7.29 -2.67
N TRP A 173 1.95 -6.35 -1.76
CA TRP A 173 1.74 -6.63 -0.33
C TRP A 173 0.56 -7.56 -0.06
N LEU A 174 -0.42 -7.63 -0.97
CA LEU A 174 -1.58 -8.53 -0.82
C LEU A 174 -1.18 -10.01 -0.79
N PHE A 175 -0.04 -10.39 -1.37
CA PHE A 175 0.47 -11.76 -1.36
C PHE A 175 1.20 -12.13 -0.05
N ALA A 176 1.53 -11.13 0.77
CA ALA A 176 2.14 -11.31 2.08
C ALA A 176 1.19 -10.83 3.20
N LEU A 177 -0.10 -10.69 2.89
CA LEU A 177 -1.12 -10.18 3.81
C LEU A 177 -1.28 -11.12 5.01
N GLU A 178 -1.21 -10.53 6.20
CA GLU A 178 -1.38 -11.23 7.49
C GLU A 178 -2.70 -10.83 8.14
N LYS A 179 -3.05 -9.53 8.05
CA LYS A 179 -4.31 -9.00 8.55
C LYS A 179 -4.94 -8.02 7.57
N LEU A 180 -6.26 -8.02 7.50
CA LEU A 180 -7.05 -7.05 6.74
C LEU A 180 -8.34 -6.75 7.49
N GLN A 181 -8.70 -5.47 7.50
CA GLN A 181 -10.01 -4.95 7.81
C GLN A 181 -10.37 -3.98 6.70
N ALA A 182 -11.40 -4.34 5.93
CA ALA A 182 -11.87 -3.52 4.82
C ALA A 182 -13.38 -3.53 4.73
N SER A 183 -13.94 -2.45 4.19
CA SER A 183 -15.30 -2.36 3.70
C SER A 183 -15.31 -2.08 2.19
N ILE A 184 -16.28 -2.67 1.49
CA ILE A 184 -16.49 -2.51 0.05
C ILE A 184 -17.93 -2.07 -0.15
N GLU A 185 -18.09 -0.91 -0.77
CA GLU A 185 -19.35 -0.43 -1.31
C GLU A 185 -19.41 -0.78 -2.78
N LEU A 186 -20.39 -1.61 -3.13
CA LEU A 186 -20.68 -2.04 -4.49
C LEU A 186 -21.82 -1.19 -5.07
N PRO A 187 -21.98 -1.18 -6.41
CA PRO A 187 -23.12 -0.57 -7.06
C PRO A 187 -24.45 -1.08 -6.48
N ALA A 188 -25.51 -0.26 -6.56
CA ALA A 188 -26.82 -0.53 -5.97
C ALA A 188 -26.87 -0.53 -4.43
N GLY A 189 -25.85 0.04 -3.76
CA GLY A 189 -25.86 0.28 -2.32
C GLY A 189 -25.55 -0.95 -1.46
N PHE A 190 -25.00 -2.01 -2.07
CA PHE A 190 -24.55 -3.17 -1.31
C PHE A 190 -23.25 -2.84 -0.57
N THR A 191 -23.20 -3.23 0.70
CA THR A 191 -22.02 -3.04 1.55
C THR A 191 -21.53 -4.40 2.03
N LEU A 192 -20.22 -4.60 1.92
CA LEU A 192 -19.51 -5.77 2.35
C LEU A 192 -18.43 -5.34 3.33
N ARG A 193 -18.28 -6.05 4.44
CA ARG A 193 -17.12 -5.96 5.33
C ARG A 193 -16.34 -7.24 5.22
N LEU A 194 -15.04 -7.10 4.95
CA LEU A 194 -14.08 -8.16 4.82
C LEU A 194 -13.05 -8.05 5.94
N THR A 195 -12.81 -9.16 6.62
CA THR A 195 -11.71 -9.30 7.56
C THR A 195 -10.90 -10.53 7.21
N TYR A 196 -9.58 -10.39 7.17
CA TYR A 196 -8.67 -11.52 7.03
C TYR A 196 -7.74 -11.54 8.24
N ALA A 197 -7.61 -12.69 8.89
CA ALA A 197 -6.66 -12.92 9.96
C ALA A 197 -6.46 -14.43 10.13
N GLU A 198 -5.25 -14.85 10.52
CA GLU A 198 -4.96 -16.25 10.89
C GLU A 198 -5.36 -17.28 9.79
N GLY A 199 -5.21 -16.91 8.51
CA GLY A 199 -5.58 -17.77 7.38
C GLY A 199 -7.08 -17.96 7.18
N LYS A 200 -7.90 -17.08 7.77
CA LYS A 200 -9.35 -17.09 7.65
C LYS A 200 -9.84 -15.81 7.02
N LEU A 201 -10.68 -15.96 6.00
CA LEU A 201 -11.39 -14.85 5.37
C LEU A 201 -12.83 -14.84 5.88
N ARG A 202 -13.24 -13.71 6.44
CA ARG A 202 -14.59 -13.49 6.93
C ARG A 202 -15.24 -12.33 6.18
N ALA A 203 -16.48 -12.56 5.77
CA ALA A 203 -17.31 -11.61 5.04
C ALA A 203 -18.64 -11.40 5.75
N SER A 204 -19.10 -10.15 5.82
CA SER A 204 -20.40 -9.79 6.39
C SER A 204 -20.98 -8.58 5.66
N GLY A 205 -22.28 -8.33 5.78
CA GLY A 205 -22.92 -7.19 5.12
C GLY A 205 -24.16 -7.60 4.33
N SER A 206 -24.66 -6.71 3.49
CA SER A 206 -26.00 -6.86 2.88
C SER A 206 -26.15 -8.13 2.04
N LEU A 207 -25.08 -8.60 1.37
CA LEU A 207 -25.08 -9.83 0.57
C LEU A 207 -24.97 -11.12 1.41
N PHE A 208 -24.40 -11.04 2.61
CA PHE A 208 -24.16 -12.19 3.48
C PHE A 208 -25.19 -12.30 4.62
N GLY A 209 -25.94 -11.22 4.88
CA GLY A 209 -26.91 -11.12 5.96
C GLY A 209 -26.27 -10.71 7.29
N SER A 210 -27.01 -10.89 8.38
CA SER A 210 -26.55 -10.56 9.73
C SER A 210 -25.53 -11.55 10.29
N THR A 211 -25.47 -12.77 9.74
CA THR A 211 -24.51 -13.80 10.15
C THR A 211 -23.29 -13.76 9.23
N PRO A 212 -22.10 -13.44 9.76
CA PRO A 212 -20.87 -13.44 8.98
C PRO A 212 -20.53 -14.83 8.47
N VAL A 213 -20.02 -14.91 7.25
CA VAL A 213 -19.49 -16.13 6.64
C VAL A 213 -17.99 -16.14 6.83
N GLU A 214 -17.44 -17.24 7.33
CA GLU A 214 -16.00 -17.44 7.56
C GLU A 214 -15.54 -18.68 6.80
N VAL A 215 -14.47 -18.54 6.03
CA VAL A 215 -13.85 -19.63 5.26
C VAL A 215 -12.34 -19.66 5.51
N PRO A 216 -11.72 -20.85 5.58
CA PRO A 216 -10.26 -20.95 5.51
C PRO A 216 -9.82 -20.47 4.12
N PHE A 217 -8.89 -19.52 4.07
CA PHE A 217 -8.39 -18.97 2.83
C PHE A 217 -6.87 -18.84 2.90
N THR A 218 -6.17 -19.43 1.93
CA THR A 218 -4.71 -19.34 1.85
C THR A 218 -4.34 -18.41 0.71
N ILE A 219 -3.60 -17.37 1.04
CA ILE A 219 -3.08 -16.42 0.06
C ILE A 219 -1.94 -17.09 -0.71
N PRO A 220 -2.00 -17.13 -2.05
CA PRO A 220 -0.94 -17.71 -2.85
C PRO A 220 0.34 -16.89 -2.71
N VAL A 221 1.50 -17.56 -2.72
CA VAL A 221 2.79 -16.87 -2.73
C VAL A 221 3.06 -16.38 -4.16
N ALA A 222 3.41 -15.10 -4.32
CA ALA A 222 3.68 -14.43 -5.61
C ALA A 222 4.87 -14.98 -6.44
N SER A 223 5.35 -16.19 -6.13
CA SER A 223 6.56 -16.80 -6.71
C SER A 223 6.48 -17.08 -8.22
N THR A 224 5.28 -17.10 -8.80
CA THR A 224 5.06 -17.44 -10.21
C THR A 224 4.98 -16.23 -11.15
N ALA A 225 4.73 -15.02 -10.64
CA ALA A 225 4.65 -13.82 -11.45
C ALA A 225 6.04 -13.29 -11.86
N ALA A 226 6.41 -13.48 -13.12
CA ALA A 226 7.65 -12.94 -13.69
C ALA A 226 7.60 -11.41 -13.90
N ASP A 227 6.39 -10.82 -14.00
CA ASP A 227 6.15 -9.40 -14.25
C ASP A 227 4.84 -8.88 -13.61
N ALA A 228 4.61 -7.57 -13.68
CA ALA A 228 3.45 -6.89 -13.12
C ALA A 228 2.11 -7.37 -13.70
N LYS A 229 2.11 -7.82 -14.96
CA LYS A 229 0.89 -8.33 -15.61
C LYS A 229 0.51 -9.70 -15.05
N GLY A 230 1.48 -10.57 -14.85
CA GLY A 230 1.29 -11.85 -14.17
C GLY A 230 0.77 -11.66 -12.75
N GLU A 231 1.32 -10.68 -12.02
CA GLU A 231 0.90 -10.35 -10.66
C GLU A 231 -0.58 -9.92 -10.59
N LEU A 232 -1.02 -9.01 -11.47
CA LEU A 232 -2.42 -8.59 -11.52
C LEU A 232 -3.36 -9.75 -11.90
N HIS A 233 -2.92 -10.68 -12.75
CA HIS A 233 -3.70 -11.86 -13.10
C HIS A 233 -3.86 -12.81 -11.91
N GLU A 234 -2.77 -13.03 -11.14
CA GLU A 234 -2.80 -13.82 -9.91
C GLU A 234 -3.70 -13.17 -8.84
N LEU A 235 -3.65 -11.85 -8.68
CA LEU A 235 -4.55 -11.12 -7.79
C LEU A 235 -6.02 -11.28 -8.19
N ALA A 236 -6.33 -11.20 -9.49
CA ALA A 236 -7.69 -11.42 -9.98
C ALA A 236 -8.16 -12.87 -9.75
N ALA A 237 -7.29 -13.86 -9.95
CA ALA A 237 -7.59 -15.25 -9.67
C ALA A 237 -7.80 -15.51 -8.17
N MET A 238 -6.96 -14.92 -7.32
CA MET A 238 -7.07 -14.96 -5.86
C MET A 238 -8.40 -14.36 -5.39
N ALA A 239 -8.75 -13.16 -5.87
CA ALA A 239 -10.00 -12.49 -5.53
C ALA A 239 -11.23 -13.32 -5.96
N ARG A 240 -11.16 -13.95 -7.14
CA ARG A 240 -12.21 -14.85 -7.62
C ARG A 240 -12.35 -16.09 -6.75
N ALA A 241 -11.24 -16.76 -6.40
CA ALA A 241 -11.26 -17.93 -5.54
C ALA A 241 -11.84 -17.61 -4.14
N ALA A 242 -11.47 -16.46 -3.57
CA ALA A 242 -12.03 -15.97 -2.31
C ALA A 242 -13.55 -15.78 -2.42
N ALA A 243 -14.02 -15.12 -3.47
CA ALA A 243 -15.45 -14.89 -3.70
C ALA A 243 -16.23 -16.20 -3.88
N GLU A 244 -15.70 -17.14 -4.67
CA GLU A 244 -16.31 -18.45 -4.90
C GLU A 244 -16.45 -19.24 -3.59
N GLN A 245 -15.41 -19.26 -2.74
CA GLN A 245 -15.45 -19.93 -1.44
C GLN A 245 -16.48 -19.30 -0.49
N LEU A 246 -16.51 -17.96 -0.40
CA LEU A 246 -17.47 -17.25 0.45
C LEU A 246 -18.92 -17.49 0.01
N VAL A 247 -19.20 -17.46 -1.30
CA VAL A 247 -20.54 -17.72 -1.84
C VAL A 247 -20.94 -19.18 -1.64
N ALA A 248 -20.02 -20.12 -1.88
CA ALA A 248 -20.28 -21.54 -1.66
C ALA A 248 -20.60 -21.85 -0.19
N GLN A 249 -19.83 -21.27 0.74
CA GLN A 249 -20.07 -21.42 2.17
C GLN A 249 -21.43 -20.81 2.56
N ARG A 250 -21.76 -19.61 2.06
CA ARG A 250 -23.05 -18.97 2.33
C ARG A 250 -24.24 -19.82 1.85
N ALA A 251 -24.10 -20.42 0.67
CA ALA A 251 -25.11 -21.31 0.10
C ALA A 251 -25.26 -22.59 0.94
N ALA A 252 -24.16 -23.18 1.39
CA ALA A 252 -24.17 -24.35 2.27
C ALA A 252 -24.85 -24.04 3.62
N ASP A 253 -24.53 -22.90 4.23
CA ASP A 253 -25.14 -22.47 5.49
C ASP A 253 -26.64 -22.20 5.32
N TRP A 254 -27.04 -21.60 4.20
CA TRP A 254 -28.45 -21.42 3.88
C TRP A 254 -29.18 -22.76 3.73
N LEU A 255 -28.62 -23.72 2.98
CA LEU A 255 -29.21 -25.05 2.81
C LEU A 255 -29.38 -25.78 4.16
N ARG A 256 -28.34 -25.76 5.01
CA ARG A 256 -28.41 -26.35 6.36
C ARG A 256 -29.49 -25.69 7.22
N SER A 257 -29.72 -24.39 7.08
CA SER A 257 -30.79 -23.68 7.82
C SER A 257 -32.22 -24.06 7.37
N LYS A 258 -32.37 -24.73 6.23
CA LYS A 258 -33.67 -25.15 5.67
C LYS A 258 -33.97 -26.63 5.84
N ILE A 259 -32.97 -27.43 6.23
CA ILE A 259 -33.13 -28.85 6.51
C ILE A 259 -33.36 -28.98 8.02
N PRO A 260 -34.56 -29.41 8.46
CA PRO A 260 -34.91 -29.55 9.88
C PRO A 260 -34.14 -30.68 10.58
#